data_AF-A0A6G8S035-F1
#
_entry.id   AF-A0A6G8S035-F1
#
_cell.length_a   1.000
_cell.length_b   1.000
_cell.length_c   1.000
_cell.angle_alpha   90.00
_cell.angle_beta   90.00
_cell.angle_gamma   90.00
#
_symmetry.space_group_name_H-M   'P 1'
#
loop_
_entity.id
_entity.type
_entity.pdbx_description
1 polymer ?
#
loop_
_entity_poly.entity_id
_entity_poly.type
_entity_poly.pdbx_seq_one_letter_code
_entity_poly.pdbx_strand_id
1 'polypeptide(L)'
;MAIPYITIGCPTIGGGNVITGNSSFLIEGIAVACIGDKATCPKHQTTATIVSGDPYMQVMGKSVARVNDSLSCGCKLLPKQSLVVGATGPSNGGVKNTNQNV
;
A
#
# COMPACT_ATOMS: atom_id res chain seq x y z
N MET A 1 16.07 4.93 -10.89
CA MET A 1 14.79 5.46 -10.37
C MET A 1 14.27 4.43 -9.37
N ALA A 2 14.09 4.80 -8.09
CA ALA A 2 13.63 3.87 -7.07
C ALA A 2 12.10 3.81 -7.09
N ILE A 3 11.53 2.61 -7.24
CA ILE A 3 10.09 2.39 -7.16
C ILE A 3 9.77 1.98 -5.72
N PRO A 4 8.92 2.73 -4.99
CA PRO A 4 8.55 2.36 -3.63
C PRO A 4 7.83 1.02 -3.59
N TYR A 5 8.03 0.29 -2.50
CA TYR A 5 7.21 -0.87 -2.18
C TYR A 5 5.88 -0.45 -1.55
N ILE A 6 4.89 -1.31 -1.70
CA ILE A 6 3.54 -1.10 -1.20
C ILE A 6 3.39 -1.81 0.13
N THR A 7 2.88 -1.11 1.14
CA THR A 7 2.61 -1.67 2.47
C THR A 7 1.12 -1.78 2.72
N ILE A 8 0.75 -2.48 3.80
CA ILE A 8 -0.62 -2.44 4.32
C ILE A 8 -1.05 -0.98 4.54
N GLY A 9 -2.28 -0.65 4.14
CA GLY A 9 -2.85 0.69 4.24
C GLY A 9 -2.49 1.63 3.08
N CYS A 10 -1.66 1.22 2.12
CA CYS A 10 -1.46 2.00 0.90
C CYS A 10 -2.75 2.13 0.08
N PRO A 11 -3.03 3.32 -0.46
CA PRO A 11 -4.20 3.53 -1.31
C PRO A 11 -4.04 2.90 -2.69
N THR A 12 -5.17 2.68 -3.33
CA THR A 12 -5.29 2.15 -4.70
C THR A 12 -6.04 3.16 -5.55
N ILE A 13 -5.84 3.14 -6.88
CA ILE A 13 -6.61 4.02 -7.79
C ILE A 13 -8.12 3.76 -7.74
N GLY A 14 -8.52 2.61 -7.20
CA GLY A 14 -9.92 2.24 -7.02
C GLY A 14 -10.58 2.87 -5.80
N GLY A 15 -9.87 3.72 -5.05
CA GLY A 15 -10.39 4.42 -3.87
C GLY A 15 -10.39 3.59 -2.59
N GLY A 16 -9.82 2.39 -2.60
CA GLY A 16 -9.65 1.56 -1.41
C GLY A 16 -8.18 1.34 -1.09
N ASN A 17 -7.89 0.46 -0.13
CA ASN A 17 -6.56 0.32 0.43
C ASN A 17 -6.15 -1.15 0.55
N VAL A 18 -4.84 -1.40 0.62
CA VAL A 18 -4.30 -2.73 0.90
C VAL A 18 -4.65 -3.16 2.33
N ILE A 19 -5.21 -4.36 2.49
CA ILE A 19 -5.69 -4.88 3.77
C ILE A 19 -4.79 -5.98 4.35
N THR A 20 -4.09 -6.73 3.51
CA THR A 20 -3.17 -7.79 3.96
C THR A 20 -1.76 -7.55 3.42
N GLY A 21 -0.79 -8.12 4.13
CA GLY A 21 0.62 -8.05 3.77
C GLY A 21 1.39 -9.13 4.51
N ASN A 22 2.67 -9.24 4.21
CA ASN A 22 3.56 -10.23 4.81
C ASN A 22 4.37 -9.63 5.96
N SER A 23 4.17 -10.12 7.18
CA SER A 23 4.91 -9.70 8.38
C SER A 23 6.39 -10.12 8.37
N SER A 24 6.81 -10.96 7.44
CA SER A 24 8.23 -11.32 7.26
C SER A 24 9.07 -10.15 6.76
N PHE A 25 8.45 -9.15 6.11
CA PHE A 25 9.15 -7.96 5.64
C PHE A 25 8.35 -6.72 6.03
N LEU A 26 8.94 -5.93 6.91
CA LEU A 26 8.31 -4.74 7.50
C LEU A 26 9.08 -3.50 7.01
N ILE A 27 8.38 -2.56 6.40
CA ILE A 27 8.91 -1.23 6.07
C ILE A 27 8.32 -0.24 7.06
N GLU A 28 9.17 0.45 7.82
CA GLU A 28 8.73 1.37 8.88
C GLU A 28 7.78 0.70 9.91
N GLY A 29 7.97 -0.61 10.17
CA GLY A 29 7.12 -1.39 11.06
C GLY A 29 5.79 -1.87 10.44
N ILE A 30 5.56 -1.60 9.16
CA ILE A 30 4.34 -2.00 8.44
C ILE A 30 4.67 -3.15 7.49
N ALA A 31 3.85 -4.21 7.53
CA ALA A 31 3.99 -5.33 6.62
C ALA A 31 3.84 -4.93 5.15
N VAL A 32 4.73 -5.47 4.33
CA VAL A 32 4.77 -5.21 2.90
C VAL A 32 3.80 -6.12 2.17
N ALA A 33 3.08 -5.57 1.21
CA ALA A 33 2.15 -6.31 0.37
C ALA A 33 2.92 -7.09 -0.70
N CYS A 34 2.53 -8.33 -0.93
CA CYS A 34 3.12 -9.24 -1.90
C CYS A 34 2.07 -9.75 -2.89
N ILE A 35 2.50 -10.43 -3.95
CA ILE A 35 1.57 -11.13 -4.86
C ILE A 35 0.70 -12.10 -4.04
N GLY A 36 -0.61 -12.03 -4.27
CA GLY A 36 -1.62 -12.80 -3.55
C GLY A 36 -2.24 -12.08 -2.35
N ASP A 37 -1.72 -10.92 -1.95
CA ASP A 37 -2.36 -10.09 -0.92
C ASP A 37 -3.61 -9.39 -1.42
N LYS A 38 -4.52 -9.10 -0.50
CA LYS A 38 -5.83 -8.52 -0.74
C LYS A 38 -5.81 -7.00 -0.55
N ALA A 39 -6.56 -6.31 -1.41
CA ALA A 39 -6.80 -4.88 -1.35
C ALA A 39 -8.29 -4.61 -1.58
N THR A 40 -8.84 -3.68 -0.82
CA THR A 40 -10.23 -3.26 -0.99
C THR A 40 -10.34 -2.35 -2.22
N CYS A 41 -11.34 -2.58 -3.06
CA CYS A 41 -11.62 -1.73 -4.22
C CYS A 41 -13.10 -1.31 -4.23
N PRO A 42 -13.46 -0.15 -3.65
CA PRO A 42 -14.84 0.34 -3.62
C PRO A 42 -15.37 0.66 -5.03
N LYS A 43 -14.48 1.02 -5.98
CA LYS A 43 -14.87 1.22 -7.38
C LYS A 43 -15.51 -0.02 -8.03
N HIS A 44 -15.05 -1.21 -7.67
CA HIS A 44 -15.57 -2.47 -8.20
C HIS A 44 -16.41 -3.24 -7.15
N GLN A 45 -16.66 -2.63 -5.98
CA GLN A 45 -17.33 -3.24 -4.82
C GLN A 45 -16.81 -4.64 -4.49
N THR A 46 -15.52 -4.88 -4.66
CA THR A 46 -14.90 -6.20 -4.47
C THR A 46 -13.52 -6.09 -3.83
N THR A 47 -13.03 -7.22 -3.35
CA THR A 47 -11.67 -7.36 -2.85
C THR A 47 -10.76 -7.78 -4.00
N ALA A 48 -9.89 -6.87 -4.42
CA ALA A 48 -8.90 -7.14 -5.43
C ALA A 48 -7.69 -7.85 -4.83
N THR A 49 -6.97 -8.61 -5.65
CA THR A 49 -5.76 -9.32 -5.23
C THR A 49 -4.58 -8.81 -6.04
N ILE A 50 -3.41 -8.67 -5.43
CA ILE A 50 -2.19 -8.25 -6.12
C ILE A 50 -1.74 -9.39 -7.02
N VAL A 51 -1.68 -9.13 -8.33
CA VAL A 51 -1.29 -10.13 -9.35
C VAL A 51 0.08 -9.87 -9.97
N SER A 52 0.67 -8.70 -9.67
CA SER A 52 1.98 -8.28 -10.18
C SER A 52 2.87 -7.83 -9.02
N GLY A 53 4.18 -7.99 -9.20
CA GLY A 53 5.19 -7.66 -8.21
C GLY A 53 6.58 -7.55 -8.83
N ASP A 54 7.57 -7.32 -7.98
CA ASP A 54 8.96 -7.25 -8.38
C ASP A 54 9.56 -8.65 -8.66
N PRO A 55 10.21 -8.89 -9.81
CA PRO A 55 10.83 -10.17 -10.11
C PRO A 55 12.16 -10.42 -9.37
N TYR A 56 12.82 -9.36 -8.89
CA TYR A 56 14.10 -9.43 -8.17
C TYR A 56 13.90 -9.48 -6.64
N MET A 57 12.86 -8.82 -6.13
CA MET A 57 12.54 -8.77 -4.71
C MET A 57 11.38 -9.70 -4.36
N GLN A 58 11.69 -10.80 -3.69
CA GLN A 58 10.72 -11.79 -3.24
C GLN A 58 10.86 -12.05 -1.74
N VAL A 59 9.72 -12.10 -1.04
CA VAL A 59 9.64 -12.39 0.39
C VAL A 59 8.88 -13.69 0.56
N MET A 60 9.53 -14.70 1.14
CA MET A 60 8.98 -16.05 1.32
C MET A 60 8.45 -16.68 0.01
N GLY A 61 9.14 -16.46 -1.10
CA GLY A 61 8.75 -16.98 -2.43
C GLY A 61 7.63 -16.21 -3.12
N LYS A 62 7.15 -15.11 -2.55
CA LYS A 62 6.18 -14.20 -3.17
C LYS A 62 6.85 -12.89 -3.56
N SER A 63 6.65 -12.46 -4.80
CA SER A 63 7.16 -11.16 -5.27
C SER A 63 6.51 -10.00 -4.52
N VAL A 64 7.31 -9.00 -4.18
CA VAL A 64 6.88 -7.81 -3.44
C VAL A 64 6.13 -6.85 -4.37
N ALA A 65 5.00 -6.30 -3.92
CA ALA A 65 4.22 -5.35 -4.68
C ALA A 65 4.88 -3.96 -4.68
N ARG A 66 4.89 -3.31 -5.83
CA ARG A 66 5.44 -1.99 -6.07
C ARG A 66 4.37 -1.00 -6.51
N VAL A 67 4.73 0.27 -6.46
CA VAL A 67 3.93 1.33 -7.08
C VAL A 67 3.65 1.01 -8.55
N ASN A 68 2.41 1.27 -8.97
CA ASN A 68 1.87 1.00 -10.30
C ASN A 68 1.63 -0.49 -10.65
N ASP A 69 1.84 -1.42 -9.71
CA ASP A 69 1.47 -2.81 -9.92
C ASP A 69 -0.03 -3.00 -10.06
N SER A 70 -0.38 -3.99 -10.89
CA SER A 70 -1.75 -4.32 -11.22
C SER A 70 -2.39 -5.23 -10.17
N LEU A 71 -3.63 -4.89 -9.83
CA LEU A 71 -4.55 -5.70 -9.05
C LEU A 71 -5.42 -6.54 -9.99
N SER A 72 -6.03 -7.61 -9.45
CA SER A 72 -6.93 -8.50 -10.19
C SER A 72 -8.16 -7.79 -10.78
N CYS A 73 -8.54 -6.65 -10.21
CA CYS A 73 -9.62 -5.80 -10.74
C CYS A 73 -9.15 -4.80 -11.83
N GLY A 74 -7.86 -4.79 -12.20
CA GLY A 74 -7.27 -3.84 -13.13
C GLY A 74 -6.86 -2.49 -12.51
N CYS A 75 -7.12 -2.28 -11.21
CA CYS A 75 -6.62 -1.10 -10.50
C CYS A 75 -5.11 -1.17 -10.24
N LYS A 76 -4.50 0.00 -10.05
CA LYS A 76 -3.08 0.15 -9.68
C LYS A 76 -2.89 0.53 -8.22
N LEU A 77 -1.75 0.13 -7.66
CA LEU A 77 -1.31 0.50 -6.33
C LEU A 77 -0.62 1.86 -6.33
N LEU A 78 -0.94 2.69 -5.33
CA LEU A 78 -0.36 4.02 -5.15
C LEU A 78 0.59 4.03 -3.93
N PRO A 79 1.71 4.78 -4.01
CA PRO A 79 2.61 4.91 -2.88
C PRO A 79 1.93 5.68 -1.77
N LYS A 80 2.20 5.27 -0.52
CA LYS A 80 1.96 6.12 0.63
C LYS A 80 3.22 6.95 0.85
N GLN A 81 3.27 8.13 0.26
CA GLN A 81 4.38 9.07 0.50
C GLN A 81 4.35 9.51 1.97
N SER A 82 5.44 9.28 2.70
CA SER A 82 5.71 9.97 3.96
C SER A 82 6.13 11.38 3.61
N LEU A 83 5.18 12.32 3.59
CA LEU A 83 5.47 13.72 3.38
C LEU A 83 6.09 14.28 4.66
N VAL A 84 7.42 14.29 4.77
CA VAL A 84 8.12 15.11 5.76
C VAL A 84 8.01 16.56 5.28
N VAL A 85 6.97 17.26 5.74
CA VAL A 85 6.87 18.71 5.57
C VAL A 85 7.81 19.35 6.58
N GLY A 86 8.96 19.84 6.12
CA GLY A 86 9.70 20.88 6.83
C GLY A 86 8.75 22.06 7.03
N ALA A 87 8.56 22.47 8.28
CA ALA A 87 7.56 23.44 8.70
C ALA A 87 7.46 24.66 7.78
N THR A 88 6.30 24.83 7.12
CA THR A 88 5.43 26.03 7.12
C THR A 88 4.26 25.80 6.16
N GLY A 89 3.06 25.52 6.71
CA GLY A 89 1.78 25.51 5.96
C GLY A 89 1.04 24.15 5.99
N PRO A 90 -0.23 24.09 6.44
CA PRO A 90 -0.97 22.83 6.53
C PRO A 90 -1.74 22.53 5.22
N SER A 91 -1.35 21.47 4.50
CA SER A 91 -2.19 20.88 3.45
C SER A 91 -2.14 19.34 3.45
N ASN A 92 -3.22 18.77 4.00
CA ASN A 92 -3.84 17.47 3.73
C ASN A 92 -2.94 16.31 3.23
N GLY A 93 -2.33 15.60 4.19
CA GLY A 93 -1.63 14.34 3.98
C GLY A 93 -1.84 13.36 5.13
N GLY A 94 -3.09 12.95 5.37
CA GLY A 94 -3.48 11.73 6.08
C GLY A 94 -2.65 11.29 7.29
N VAL A 95 -2.67 12.08 8.38
CA VAL A 95 -2.27 11.60 9.71
C VAL A 95 -3.52 11.14 10.44
N LYS A 96 -3.69 9.84 10.64
CA LYS A 96 -4.63 9.31 11.64
C LYS A 96 -4.01 9.57 13.01
N ASN A 97 -4.48 10.57 13.73
CA ASN A 97 -4.19 10.72 15.16
C ASN A 97 -5.36 10.16 15.97
N THR A 98 -5.06 9.15 16.77
CA THR A 98 -5.98 8.42 17.64
C THR A 98 -6.04 9.09 19.01
N ASN A 99 -7.23 9.11 19.59
CA ASN A 99 -7.55 9.34 21.02
C ASN A 99 -7.90 10.78 21.44
N GLN A 100 -9.19 11.06 21.57
CA GLN A 100 -9.72 12.15 22.38
C GLN A 100 -10.75 11.55 23.35
N ASN A 101 -10.37 11.47 24.62
CA ASN A 101 -11.24 11.13 25.73
C ASN A 101 -11.13 12.27 26.76
N VAL A 102 -12.16 13.11 26.86
CA VAL A 102 -12.70 13.75 28.08
C VAL A 102 -13.92 14.59 27.71
#